data_AF-A0A7Z9FK49-F1
#
_entry.id   AF-A0A7Z9FK49-F1
#
_cell.length_a   1.000
_cell.length_b   1.000
_cell.length_c   1.000
_cell.angle_alpha   90.00
_cell.angle_beta   90.00
_cell.angle_gamma   90.00
#
_symmetry.space_group_name_H-M   'P 1'
#
loop_
_entity.id
_entity.type
_entity.pdbx_description
1 polymer ?
#
loop_
_entity_poly.entity_id
_entity_poly.type
_entity_poly.pdbx_seq_one_letter_code
_entity_poly.pdbx_strand_id
1 'polypeptide(L)'
;MKLALENCRHLTGPNLYFHSPGTVLDADISGVTVDEVVKCWREEVQNLREEVGWYQTPLIIRTNPEGASLAFSASMDEVYSATELNKAAWNNAVARLSGTQTEDFKKIVANLKARIQKESDPALLKLSEAAKTHELQLLADDETVTLGLGTGSQSWP
;
A
#
# COMPACT_ATOMS: atom_id res chain seq x y z
N MET A 1 17.78 -14.99 13.47
CA MET A 1 16.77 -14.54 12.51
C MET A 1 16.98 -13.06 12.26
N LYS A 2 17.00 -12.62 11.00
CA LYS A 2 17.07 -11.21 10.60
C LYS A 2 15.93 -10.96 9.61
N LEU A 3 15.07 -10.01 9.95
CA LEU A 3 13.96 -9.55 9.12
C LEU A 3 14.10 -8.03 9.00
N ALA A 4 14.48 -7.55 7.83
CA ALA A 4 14.72 -6.14 7.59
C ALA A 4 13.77 -5.60 6.52
N LEU A 5 13.15 -4.46 6.81
CA LEU A 5 12.42 -3.66 5.82
C LEU A 5 13.46 -2.83 5.06
N GLU A 6 13.67 -3.14 3.79
CA GLU A 6 14.60 -2.39 2.94
C GLU A 6 13.92 -1.16 2.36
N ASN A 7 12.70 -1.32 1.84
CA ASN A 7 11.93 -0.21 1.31
C ASN A 7 10.41 -0.46 1.43
N CYS A 8 9.64 0.61 1.55
CA CYS A 8 8.19 0.56 1.41
C CYS A 8 7.71 1.80 0.64
N ARG A 9 7.17 1.56 -0.55
CA ARG A 9 6.85 2.60 -1.54
C ARG A 9 5.35 2.72 -1.74
N HIS A 10 4.90 3.97 -1.92
CA HIS A 10 3.62 4.29 -2.53
C HIS A 10 3.78 4.20 -4.06
N LEU A 11 2.79 3.63 -4.74
CA LEU A 11 2.74 3.48 -6.18
C LEU A 11 1.51 4.27 -6.66
N THR A 12 1.70 5.48 -7.18
CA THR A 12 0.61 6.41 -7.52
C THR A 12 -0.04 6.14 -8.88
N GLY A 13 0.47 5.15 -9.64
CA GLY A 13 -0.04 4.80 -10.97
C GLY A 13 0.34 3.38 -11.39
N PRO A 14 0.20 3.05 -12.69
CA PRO A 14 0.56 1.74 -13.24
C PRO A 14 1.99 1.35 -12.89
N ASN A 15 2.17 0.11 -12.48
CA ASN A 15 3.43 -0.40 -11.94
C ASN A 15 3.58 -1.90 -12.26
N LEU A 16 4.70 -2.48 -11.79
CA LEU A 16 5.03 -3.88 -12.04
C LEU A 16 4.02 -4.88 -11.46
N TYR A 17 3.26 -4.46 -10.44
CA TYR A 17 2.32 -5.31 -9.71
C TYR A 17 0.87 -5.07 -10.18
N PHE A 18 0.52 -3.82 -10.47
CA PHE A 18 -0.86 -3.41 -10.73
C PHE A 18 -0.96 -2.40 -11.88
N HIS A 19 -2.08 -2.38 -12.57
CA HIS A 19 -2.47 -1.27 -13.46
C HIS A 19 -3.12 -0.11 -12.69
N SER A 20 -3.19 -0.21 -11.37
CA SER A 20 -3.79 0.77 -10.46
C SER A 20 -2.76 1.22 -9.43
N PRO A 21 -3.05 2.29 -8.67
CA PRO A 21 -2.24 2.66 -7.53
C PRO A 21 -2.20 1.58 -6.44
N GLY A 22 -1.23 1.67 -5.53
CA GLY A 22 -1.03 0.70 -4.46
C GLY A 22 0.24 0.92 -3.65
N THR A 23 0.72 -0.14 -3.01
CA THR A 23 1.96 -0.13 -2.23
C THR A 23 2.74 -1.42 -2.43
N VAL A 24 4.07 -1.33 -2.26
CA VAL A 24 4.97 -2.48 -2.19
C VAL A 24 5.96 -2.30 -1.04
N LEU A 25 6.17 -3.36 -0.28
CA LEU A 25 7.22 -3.47 0.73
C LEU A 25 8.22 -4.53 0.28
N ASP A 26 9.50 -4.17 0.24
CA ASP A 26 10.62 -5.04 -0.08
C ASP A 26 11.36 -5.38 1.22
N ALA A 27 11.55 -6.67 1.49
CA ALA A 27 12.15 -7.15 2.73
C ALA A 27 13.23 -8.21 2.51
N ASP A 28 14.28 -8.10 3.31
CA ASP A 28 15.36 -9.07 3.46
C ASP A 28 15.03 -10.04 4.59
N ILE A 29 15.12 -11.34 4.29
CA ILE A 29 14.70 -12.44 5.17
C ILE A 29 15.85 -13.43 5.33
N SER A 30 16.30 -13.66 6.56
CA SER A 30 17.24 -14.75 6.86
C SER A 30 17.03 -15.39 8.23
N GLY A 31 17.35 -16.68 8.32
CA GLY A 31 17.20 -17.49 9.54
C GLY A 31 15.75 -17.88 9.88
N VAL A 32 14.83 -17.74 8.92
CA VAL A 32 13.45 -18.24 8.91
C VAL A 32 13.05 -18.45 7.44
N THR A 33 12.07 -19.31 7.16
CA THR A 33 11.65 -19.51 5.76
C THR A 33 10.86 -18.30 5.26
N VAL A 34 11.03 -17.95 3.97
CA VAL A 34 10.27 -16.85 3.34
C VAL A 34 8.77 -17.13 3.40
N ASP A 35 8.34 -18.38 3.25
CA ASP A 35 6.93 -18.77 3.32
C ASP A 35 6.30 -18.51 4.69
N GLU A 36 7.03 -18.74 5.78
CA GLU A 36 6.57 -18.42 7.15
C GLU A 36 6.39 -16.90 7.32
N VAL A 37 7.32 -16.09 6.82
CA VAL A 37 7.24 -14.63 6.88
C VAL A 37 6.06 -14.12 6.06
N VAL A 38 5.92 -14.60 4.83
CA VAL A 38 4.82 -14.24 3.92
C VAL A 38 3.47 -14.63 4.52
N LYS A 39 3.37 -15.81 5.14
CA LYS A 39 2.15 -16.24 5.82
C LYS A 39 1.79 -15.30 6.98
N CYS A 40 2.75 -14.98 7.84
CA CYS A 40 2.53 -14.09 8.98
C CYS A 40 2.11 -12.68 8.51
N TRP A 41 2.81 -12.11 7.52
CA TRP A 41 2.44 -10.82 6.93
C TRP A 41 1.04 -10.85 6.30
N ARG A 42 0.68 -11.93 5.60
CA ARG A 42 -0.64 -12.09 4.97
C ARG A 42 -1.76 -12.00 6.00
N GLU A 43 -1.60 -12.64 7.16
CA GLU A 43 -2.58 -12.57 8.25
C GLU A 43 -2.71 -11.14 8.79
N GLU A 44 -1.58 -10.47 9.07
CA GLU A 44 -1.58 -9.10 9.59
C GLU A 44 -2.21 -8.09 8.62
N VAL A 45 -1.81 -8.15 7.33
CA VAL A 45 -2.31 -7.22 6.32
C VAL A 45 -3.80 -7.45 6.06
N GLN A 46 -4.29 -8.69 6.09
CA GLN A 46 -5.71 -8.99 5.93
C GLN A 46 -6.53 -8.44 7.09
N ASN A 47 -6.12 -8.69 8.34
CA ASN A 47 -6.82 -8.17 9.53
C ASN A 47 -6.92 -6.64 9.51
N LEU A 48 -5.81 -5.95 9.17
CA LEU A 48 -5.82 -4.49 9.12
C LEU A 48 -6.71 -3.96 7.98
N ARG A 49 -6.68 -4.59 6.81
CA ARG A 49 -7.50 -4.19 5.65
C ARG A 49 -9.00 -4.35 5.92
N GLU A 50 -9.38 -5.43 6.58
CA GLU A 50 -10.77 -5.67 6.98
C GLU A 50 -11.25 -4.57 7.95
N GLU A 51 -10.45 -4.22 8.94
CA GLU A 51 -10.82 -3.20 9.93
C GLU A 51 -10.97 -1.80 9.38
N VAL A 52 -10.17 -1.43 8.36
CA VAL A 52 -10.29 -0.13 7.68
C VAL A 52 -11.35 -0.11 6.58
N GLY A 53 -12.04 -1.23 6.35
CA GLY A 53 -13.10 -1.33 5.34
C GLY A 53 -12.60 -1.44 3.91
N TRP A 54 -11.33 -1.82 3.70
CA TRP A 54 -10.80 -2.06 2.36
C TRP A 54 -11.18 -3.44 1.87
N TYR A 55 -11.98 -3.46 0.80
CA TYR A 55 -12.30 -4.69 0.08
C TYR A 55 -11.01 -5.43 -0.29
N GLN A 56 -11.01 -6.76 -0.14
CA GLN A 56 -9.85 -7.61 -0.35
C GLN A 56 -9.45 -7.65 -1.83
N THR A 57 -8.72 -6.63 -2.30
CA THR A 57 -7.95 -6.69 -3.53
C THR A 57 -6.83 -7.74 -3.39
N PRO A 58 -6.48 -8.44 -4.48
CA PRO A 58 -5.46 -9.48 -4.42
C PRO A 58 -4.14 -8.96 -3.85
N LEU A 59 -3.56 -9.72 -2.92
CA LEU A 59 -2.18 -9.53 -2.50
C LEU A 59 -1.27 -10.13 -3.57
N ILE A 60 -0.32 -9.35 -4.07
CA ILE A 60 0.72 -9.84 -4.98
C ILE A 60 2.01 -9.99 -4.18
N ILE A 61 2.55 -11.20 -4.22
CA ILE A 61 3.78 -11.54 -3.53
C ILE A 61 4.77 -12.05 -4.56
N ARG A 62 5.98 -11.53 -4.51
CA ARG A 62 7.12 -12.06 -5.26
C ARG A 62 8.19 -12.45 -4.26
N THR A 63 8.63 -13.70 -4.31
CA THR A 63 9.65 -14.22 -3.40
C THR A 63 10.94 -14.51 -4.14
N ASN A 64 12.05 -14.47 -3.40
CA ASN A 64 13.33 -15.05 -3.76
C ASN A 64 13.89 -15.76 -2.49
N PRO A 65 15.00 -16.51 -2.57
CA PRO A 65 15.51 -17.25 -1.41
C PRO A 65 15.88 -16.41 -0.19
N GLU A 66 16.15 -15.11 -0.37
CA GLU A 66 16.67 -14.20 0.66
C GLU A 66 15.69 -13.07 1.00
N GLY A 67 14.47 -13.06 0.43
CA GLY A 67 13.57 -11.93 0.58
C GLY A 67 12.23 -12.05 -0.15
N ALA A 68 11.39 -11.04 0.05
CA ALA A 68 10.09 -10.94 -0.57
C ALA A 68 9.67 -9.48 -0.86
N SER A 69 8.96 -9.29 -1.98
CA SER A 69 8.20 -8.09 -2.29
C SER A 69 6.72 -8.35 -2.02
N LEU A 70 6.12 -7.54 -1.15
CA LEU A 70 4.79 -7.72 -0.58
C LEU A 70 3.92 -6.52 -0.97
N ALA A 71 2.97 -6.74 -1.89
CA ALA A 71 2.25 -5.66 -2.54
C ALA A 71 0.73 -5.84 -2.50
N PHE A 72 0.00 -4.73 -2.45
CA PHE A 72 -1.44 -4.69 -2.69
C PHE A 72 -1.86 -3.35 -3.31
N SER A 73 -2.97 -3.37 -4.06
CA SER A 73 -3.55 -2.16 -4.66
C SER A 73 -4.43 -1.39 -3.68
N ALA A 74 -4.53 -0.08 -3.90
CA ALA A 74 -5.34 0.84 -3.10
C ALA A 74 -6.03 1.86 -4.01
N SER A 75 -7.01 2.58 -3.45
CA SER A 75 -7.59 3.75 -4.13
C SER A 75 -6.54 4.85 -4.28
N MET A 76 -6.64 5.65 -5.35
CA MET A 76 -5.63 6.68 -5.65
C MET A 76 -5.52 7.76 -4.56
N ASP A 77 -6.60 7.99 -3.83
CA ASP A 77 -6.72 8.94 -2.73
C ASP A 77 -6.43 8.31 -1.36
N GLU A 78 -5.88 7.09 -1.31
CA GLU A 78 -5.58 6.37 -0.06
C GLU A 78 -4.24 5.60 -0.11
N VAL A 79 -3.40 5.87 -1.11
CA VAL A 79 -2.13 5.18 -1.38
C VAL A 79 -1.09 5.38 -0.27
N TYR A 80 -1.04 6.55 0.35
CA TYR A 80 -0.11 6.84 1.43
C TYR A 80 -0.53 6.07 2.69
N SER A 81 -1.82 6.05 3.00
CA SER A 81 -2.40 5.23 4.07
C SER A 81 -2.18 3.75 3.81
N ALA A 82 -2.25 3.29 2.55
CA ALA A 82 -1.95 1.90 2.19
C ALA A 82 -0.51 1.53 2.48
N THR A 83 0.42 2.45 2.20
CA THR A 83 1.84 2.28 2.51
C THR A 83 2.07 2.16 4.03
N GLU A 84 1.39 2.98 4.83
CA GLU A 84 1.48 2.90 6.29
C GLU A 84 0.84 1.62 6.84
N LEU A 85 -0.26 1.14 6.25
CA LEU A 85 -0.86 -0.15 6.59
C LEU A 85 0.11 -1.30 6.30
N ASN A 86 0.80 -1.29 5.14
CA ASN A 86 1.76 -2.32 4.79
C ASN A 86 2.95 -2.38 5.76
N LYS A 87 3.46 -1.21 6.17
CA LYS A 87 4.50 -1.10 7.22
C LYS A 87 4.02 -1.64 8.56
N ALA A 88 2.80 -1.29 8.99
CA ALA A 88 2.25 -1.77 10.24
C ALA A 88 2.08 -3.30 10.24
N ALA A 89 1.56 -3.86 9.14
CA ALA A 89 1.44 -5.30 8.95
C ALA A 89 2.80 -6.02 9.03
N TRP A 90 3.82 -5.46 8.35
CA TRP A 90 5.18 -5.99 8.41
C TRP A 90 5.76 -5.93 9.83
N ASN A 91 5.66 -4.79 10.51
CA ASN A 91 6.21 -4.62 11.85
C ASN A 91 5.59 -5.61 12.85
N ASN A 92 4.27 -5.82 12.79
CA ASN A 92 3.61 -6.83 13.62
C ASN A 92 4.00 -8.25 13.23
N ALA A 93 4.13 -8.56 11.93
CA ALA A 93 4.59 -9.87 11.48
C ALA A 93 6.00 -10.19 12.00
N VAL A 94 6.92 -9.22 11.91
CA VAL A 94 8.28 -9.32 12.47
C VAL A 94 8.23 -9.52 13.98
N ALA A 95 7.42 -8.75 14.70
CA ALA A 95 7.32 -8.86 16.15
C ALA A 95 6.78 -10.24 16.58
N ARG A 96 5.73 -10.74 15.92
CA ARG A 96 5.17 -12.08 16.12
C ARG A 96 6.22 -13.18 15.91
N LEU A 97 6.97 -13.12 14.80
CA LEU A 97 7.99 -14.12 14.47
C LEU A 97 9.21 -14.03 15.40
N SER A 98 9.52 -12.83 15.90
CA SER A 98 10.67 -12.60 16.79
C SER A 98 10.33 -12.83 18.26
N GLY A 99 9.07 -13.08 18.60
CA GLY A 99 8.60 -13.18 19.99
C GLY A 99 8.70 -11.87 20.76
N THR A 100 8.70 -10.73 20.06
CA THR A 100 8.70 -9.39 20.67
C THR A 100 7.29 -8.83 20.75
N GLN A 101 7.12 -7.74 21.51
CA GLN A 101 5.82 -7.12 21.69
C GLN A 101 5.31 -6.53 20.38
N THR A 102 4.14 -7.00 19.91
CA THR A 102 3.42 -6.39 18.78
C THR A 102 2.85 -5.04 19.19
N GLU A 103 2.68 -4.14 18.23
CA GLU A 103 1.94 -2.91 18.49
C GLU A 103 0.46 -3.23 18.75
N ASP A 104 -0.19 -2.41 19.57
CA ASP A 104 -1.61 -2.56 19.88
C ASP A 104 -2.46 -2.41 18.61
N PHE A 105 -3.20 -3.47 18.28
CA PHE A 105 -4.00 -3.54 17.07
C PHE A 105 -5.04 -2.41 16.97
N LYS A 106 -5.73 -2.09 18.09
CA LYS A 106 -6.76 -1.04 18.10
C LYS A 106 -6.14 0.33 17.86
N LYS A 107 -4.95 0.59 18.40
CA LYS A 107 -4.19 1.81 18.17
C LYS A 107 -3.75 1.94 16.71
N ILE A 108 -3.24 0.86 16.09
CA ILE A 108 -2.90 0.84 14.66
C ILE A 108 -4.13 1.20 13.82
N VAL A 109 -5.25 0.51 14.05
CA VAL A 109 -6.50 0.72 13.31
C VAL A 109 -7.01 2.15 13.47
N ALA A 110 -6.99 2.71 14.69
CA ALA A 110 -7.41 4.09 14.93
C ALA A 110 -6.54 5.10 14.19
N ASN A 111 -5.22 4.92 14.19
CA ASN A 111 -4.28 5.76 13.47
C ASN A 111 -4.48 5.65 11.95
N LEU A 112 -4.67 4.44 11.42
CA LEU A 112 -4.92 4.22 10.00
C LEU A 112 -6.24 4.86 9.57
N LYS A 113 -7.32 4.70 10.33
CA LYS A 113 -8.62 5.35 10.03
C LYS A 113 -8.51 6.88 10.01
N ALA A 114 -7.76 7.47 10.94
CA ALA A 114 -7.53 8.91 10.94
C ALA A 114 -6.70 9.39 9.73
N ARG A 115 -5.70 8.62 9.30
CA ARG A 115 -4.92 8.90 8.09
C ARG A 115 -5.77 8.80 6.84
N ILE A 116 -6.53 7.71 6.70
CA ILE A 116 -7.44 7.48 5.57
C ILE A 116 -8.42 8.64 5.48
N GLN A 117 -9.10 9.00 6.57
CA GLN A 117 -10.05 10.12 6.58
C GLN A 117 -9.42 11.45 6.13
N LYS A 118 -8.14 11.69 6.46
CA LYS A 118 -7.43 12.90 6.07
C LYS A 118 -7.02 12.87 4.59
N GLU A 119 -6.71 11.69 4.06
CA GLU A 119 -6.22 11.49 2.70
C GLU A 119 -7.33 11.37 1.68
N SER A 120 -8.46 10.75 2.04
CA SER A 120 -9.59 10.50 1.15
C SER A 120 -10.05 11.79 0.46
N ASP A 121 -10.12 11.73 -0.87
CA ASP A 121 -10.52 12.84 -1.72
C ASP A 121 -11.58 12.37 -2.74
N PRO A 122 -12.86 12.43 -2.37
CA PRO A 122 -13.96 12.08 -3.27
C PRO A 122 -14.04 12.95 -4.53
N ALA A 123 -13.46 14.16 -4.52
CA ALA A 123 -13.45 15.02 -5.70
C ALA A 123 -12.41 14.53 -6.71
N LEU A 124 -11.22 14.12 -6.23
CA LEU A 124 -10.19 13.48 -7.06
C LEU A 124 -10.71 12.20 -7.72
N LEU A 125 -11.46 11.37 -6.98
CA LEU A 125 -12.07 10.16 -7.53
C LEU A 125 -13.08 10.47 -8.65
N LYS A 126 -13.94 11.49 -8.47
CA LYS A 126 -14.87 11.92 -9.51
C LYS A 126 -14.13 12.46 -10.74
N LEU A 127 -13.05 13.20 -10.54
CA LEU A 127 -12.23 13.72 -11.62
C LEU A 127 -11.55 12.59 -12.41
N SER A 128 -11.06 11.56 -11.71
CA SER A 128 -10.47 10.35 -12.31
C SER A 128 -11.46 9.60 -13.19
N GLU A 129 -12.70 9.41 -12.72
CA GLU A 129 -13.75 8.76 -13.51
C GLU A 129 -14.16 9.61 -14.74
N ALA A 130 -14.23 10.93 -14.59
CA ALA A 130 -14.50 11.84 -15.71
C ALA A 130 -13.35 11.80 -16.73
N ALA A 131 -12.10 11.87 -16.29
CA ALA A 131 -10.93 11.78 -17.17
C ALA A 131 -10.94 10.47 -17.98
N LYS A 132 -11.24 9.34 -17.33
CA LYS A 132 -11.39 8.04 -17.98
C LYS A 132 -12.50 8.03 -19.04
N THR A 133 -13.65 8.65 -18.76
CA THR A 133 -14.77 8.79 -19.72
C THR A 133 -14.36 9.60 -20.95
N HIS A 134 -13.46 10.56 -20.79
CA HIS A 134 -12.90 11.38 -21.86
C HIS A 134 -11.61 10.80 -22.49
N GLU A 135 -11.23 9.57 -22.14
CA GLU A 135 -9.99 8.92 -22.60
C GLU A 135 -8.72 9.72 -22.28
N LEU A 136 -8.76 10.53 -21.22
CA LEU A 136 -7.65 11.31 -20.72
C LEU A 136 -6.95 10.58 -19.56
N GLN A 137 -5.63 10.64 -19.55
CA GLN A 137 -4.83 10.20 -18.41
C GLN A 137 -4.92 11.24 -17.30
N LEU A 138 -5.02 10.75 -16.06
CA LEU A 138 -4.91 11.56 -14.85
C LEU A 138 -3.75 11.05 -14.02
N LEU A 139 -2.83 11.94 -13.67
CA LEU A 139 -1.74 11.69 -12.75
C LEU A 139 -1.95 12.59 -11.52
N ALA A 140 -1.88 12.02 -10.32
CA ALA A 140 -2.01 12.78 -9.09
C ALA A 140 -0.96 12.33 -8.08
N ASP A 141 -0.39 13.30 -7.39
CA ASP A 141 0.40 13.13 -6.17
C ASP A 141 -0.19 14.02 -5.06
N ASP A 142 0.53 14.21 -3.96
CA ASP A 142 0.10 15.00 -2.81
C ASP A 142 0.15 16.52 -3.04
N GLU A 143 0.73 16.99 -4.14
CA GLU A 143 0.91 18.42 -4.43
C GLU A 143 0.23 18.87 -5.73
N THR A 144 -0.04 17.97 -6.68
CA THR A 144 -0.48 18.35 -8.02
C THR A 144 -1.33 17.26 -8.68
N VAL A 145 -2.40 17.70 -9.34
CA VAL A 145 -3.19 16.88 -10.27
C VAL A 145 -2.90 17.32 -11.70
N THR A 146 -2.56 16.38 -12.56
CA THR A 146 -2.29 16.60 -13.98
C THR A 146 -3.23 15.79 -14.86
N LEU A 147 -3.86 16.46 -15.83
CA LEU A 147 -4.69 15.84 -16.87
C LEU A 147 -3.95 15.87 -18.22
N GLY A 148 -3.99 14.76 -18.93
CA GLY A 148 -3.35 14.60 -20.24
C GLY A 148 -1.86 14.27 -20.15
N LEU A 149 -1.23 14.08 -21.32
CA LEU A 149 0.19 13.76 -21.46
C LEU A 149 0.86 14.70 -22.46
N GLY A 150 2.18 14.85 -22.34
CA GLY A 150 3.00 15.62 -23.29
C GLY A 150 2.66 17.11 -23.28
N THR A 151 2.69 17.75 -24.46
CA THR A 151 2.49 19.20 -24.59
C THR A 151 1.05 19.66 -24.35
N GLY A 152 0.09 18.74 -24.33
CA GLY A 152 -1.32 19.03 -24.07
C GLY A 152 -1.72 18.90 -22.60
N SER A 153 -0.80 18.50 -21.71
CA SER A 153 -1.13 18.30 -20.31
C SER A 153 -1.35 19.62 -19.57
N GLN A 154 -2.28 19.62 -18.63
CA GLN A 154 -2.53 20.73 -17.73
C GLN A 154 -2.45 20.24 -16.29
N SER A 155 -1.88 21.06 -15.42
CA SER A 155 -1.62 20.72 -14.02
C SER A 155 -2.20 21.78 -13.09
N TRP A 156 -2.74 21.34 -11.96
CA TRP A 156 -3.31 22.18 -10.91
C TRP A 156 -2.77 21.76 -9.54
N PRO A 157 -2.47 22.71 -8.65
CA PRO A 157 -2.19 22.42 -7.24
C PRO A 157 -3.41 21.83 -6.51
#